data_AF-A0AAP2G5S8-F1
#
_entry.id   AF-A0AAP2G5S8-F1
#
_cell.length_a   1.000
_cell.length_b   1.000
_cell.length_c   1.000
_cell.angle_alpha   90.00
_cell.angle_beta   90.00
_cell.angle_gamma   90.00
#
_symmetry.space_group_name_H-M   'P 1'
#
loop_
_entity.id
_entity.type
_entity.pdbx_description
1 polymer ?
#
loop_
_entity_poly.entity_id
_entity_poly.type
_entity_poly.pdbx_seq_one_letter_code
_entity_poly.pdbx_strand_id
1 'polypeptide(L)' 'MENKNRYYNLLKEDNGKHNEIDLGEKIGLNEEETMEIISQLLSEHRIEYEENKACNYRVLKKPNKKNGR' A
#
# COMPACT_ATOMS: atom_id res chain seq x y z
N MET A 1 -5.03 8.73 -11.43
CA MET A 1 -5.56 7.55 -10.71
C MET A 1 -5.77 7.90 -9.24
N GLU A 2 -6.99 8.26 -8.86
CA GLU A 2 -7.36 8.51 -7.45
C GLU A 2 -7.35 7.23 -6.61
N ASN A 3 -7.73 6.10 -7.22
CA ASN A 3 -7.79 4.78 -6.56
C ASN A 3 -6.43 4.36 -5.99
N LYS A 4 -5.35 4.54 -6.76
CA LYS A 4 -3.97 4.27 -6.30
C LYS A 4 -3.61 5.03 -5.03
N ASN A 5 -3.97 6.31 -4.96
CA ASN A 5 -3.66 7.15 -3.81
C ASN A 5 -4.53 6.80 -2.59
N ARG A 6 -5.81 6.48 -2.81
CA ARG A 6 -6.72 5.98 -1.77
C ARG A 6 -6.22 4.67 -1.18
N TYR A 7 -5.87 3.71 -2.04
CA TYR A 7 -5.32 2.42 -1.65
C TYR A 7 -4.01 2.59 -0.87
N TYR A 8 -3.11 3.44 -1.35
CA TYR A 8 -1.84 3.73 -0.67
C TYR A 8 -2.04 4.34 0.73
N ASN A 9 -2.97 5.27 0.89
CA ASN A 9 -3.30 5.82 2.21
C ASN A 9 -3.89 4.75 3.14
N LEU A 10 -4.78 3.90 2.62
CA LEU A 10 -5.33 2.78 3.39
C LEU A 10 -4.25 1.81 3.83
N LEU A 11 -3.35 1.38 2.94
CA LEU A 11 -2.24 0.48 3.29
C LEU A 11 -1.36 1.10 4.38
N LYS A 12 -1.17 2.42 4.36
CA LYS A 12 -0.40 3.17 5.35
C LYS A 12 -1.10 3.29 6.71
N GLU A 13 -2.41 3.53 6.72
CA GLU A 13 -3.21 3.66 7.96
C GLU A 13 -3.51 2.30 8.60
N ASP A 14 -3.75 1.29 7.77
CA ASP A 14 -4.04 -0.06 8.20
C ASP A 14 -2.83 -0.75 8.84
N ASN A 15 -1.63 -0.45 8.33
CA ASN A 15 -0.35 -0.91 8.88
C ASN A 15 -0.19 -2.45 8.85
N GLY A 16 -0.81 -3.09 7.86
CA GLY A 16 -0.73 -4.54 7.64
C GLY A 16 -1.61 -5.35 8.59
N LYS A 17 -2.76 -4.80 9.00
CA LYS A 17 -3.81 -5.51 9.76
C LYS A 17 -4.71 -6.34 8.85
N HIS A 18 -4.96 -5.87 7.63
CA HIS A 18 -5.76 -6.53 6.61
C HIS A 18 -4.91 -6.82 5.37
N ASN A 19 -5.25 -7.91 4.66
CA ASN A 19 -4.59 -8.27 3.41
C ASN A 19 -4.78 -7.20 2.34
N GLU A 20 -3.90 -7.22 1.34
CA GLU A 20 -3.99 -6.33 0.19
C GLU A 20 -5.38 -6.30 -0.46
N ILE A 21 -6.03 -7.46 -0.61
CA ILE A 21 -7.33 -7.60 -1.28
C ILE A 21 -8.46 -6.95 -0.46
N ASP A 22 -8.49 -7.19 0.85
CA ASP A 22 -9.52 -6.66 1.75
C ASP A 22 -9.48 -5.11 1.79
N LEU A 23 -8.27 -4.53 1.73
CA LEU A 23 -8.08 -3.09 1.61
C LEU A 23 -8.60 -2.54 0.28
N GLY A 24 -8.49 -3.31 -0.80
CA GLY A 24 -9.02 -2.99 -2.12
C GLY A 24 -10.54 -2.99 -2.11
N GLU A 25 -11.15 -4.07 -1.60
CA GLU A 25 -12.61 -4.19 -1.50
C GLU A 25 -13.22 -3.08 -0.63
N LYS A 26 -12.51 -2.64 0.42
CA LYS A 26 -12.94 -1.52 1.29
C LYS A 26 -13.20 -0.20 0.55
N ILE A 27 -12.53 0.00 -0.59
CA ILE A 27 -12.73 1.18 -1.46
C ILE A 27 -13.46 0.84 -2.76
N GLY A 28 -14.03 -0.37 -2.85
CA GLY A 28 -14.76 -0.85 -4.02
C GLY A 28 -13.87 -1.24 -5.19
N LEU A 29 -12.63 -1.66 -4.92
CA LEU A 29 -11.75 -2.26 -5.93
C LEU A 29 -11.87 -3.78 -5.90
N ASN A 30 -11.78 -4.38 -7.07
CA ASN A 30 -11.68 -5.83 -7.21
C ASN A 30 -10.24 -6.29 -7.01
N GLU A 31 -10.04 -7.61 -6.91
CA GLU A 31 -8.72 -8.24 -6.82
C GLU A 31 -7.78 -7.81 -7.96
N GLU A 32 -8.24 -7.80 -9.21
CA GLU A 32 -7.42 -7.40 -10.36
C GLU A 32 -6.96 -5.94 -10.25
N GLU A 33 -7.88 -5.01 -9.99
CA GLU A 33 -7.58 -3.59 -9.80
C GLU A 33 -6.58 -3.37 -8.65
N THR A 34 -6.78 -4.13 -7.57
CA THR A 34 -5.93 -4.08 -6.38
C THR A 34 -4.52 -4.57 -6.68
N MET A 35 -4.39 -5.71 -7.37
CA MET A 35 -3.10 -6.24 -7.82
C MET A 35 -2.41 -5.30 -8.82
N GLU A 36 -3.16 -4.66 -9.72
CA GLU A 36 -2.59 -3.69 -10.66
C GLU A 36 -2.01 -2.48 -9.90
N ILE A 37 -2.75 -1.95 -8.93
CA ILE A 37 -2.29 -0.85 -8.08
C ILE A 37 -1.04 -1.25 -7.29
N ILE A 38 -1.01 -2.45 -6.71
CA ILE A 38 0.16 -2.95 -5.97
C ILE A 38 1.36 -3.05 -6.90
N SER A 39 1.20 -3.65 -8.08
CA SER A 39 2.25 -3.75 -9.09
C SER A 39 2.81 -2.39 -9.48
N GLN A 40 1.94 -1.40 -9.71
CA GLN A 40 2.35 -0.02 -9.98
C GLN A 40 3.11 0.59 -8.80
N LEU A 41 2.60 0.46 -7.57
CA LEU A 41 3.24 1.00 -6.36
C LEU A 41 4.61 0.33 -6.08
N LEU A 42 4.74 -0.95 -6.39
CA LEU A 42 5.96 -1.74 -6.22
C LEU A 42 7.00 -1.32 -7.26
N SER A 43 6.57 -1.13 -8.52
CA SER A 43 7.40 -0.55 -9.59
C SER A 43 7.84 0.89 -9.28
N GLU A 44 6.98 1.68 -8.64
CA GLU A 44 7.31 3.04 -8.16
C GLU A 44 8.13 3.08 -6.86
N HIS A 45 8.52 1.92 -6.29
CA HIS A 45 9.24 1.85 -5.02
C HIS A 45 8.51 2.56 -3.85
N ARG A 46 7.17 2.58 -3.89
CA ARG A 46 6.31 3.13 -2.85
C ARG A 46 5.95 2.10 -1.78
N ILE A 47 5.97 0.82 -2.13
CA ILE A 47 5.74 -0.29 -1.23
C ILE A 47 6.86 -1.33 -1.38
N GLU A 48 7.02 -2.16 -0.36
CA GLU A 48 8.02 -3.21 -0.24
C GLU A 48 7.34 -4.51 0.18
N TYR A 49 7.88 -5.65 -0.27
CA TYR A 49 7.43 -6.96 0.18
C TYR A 49 8.06 -7.28 1.54
N GLU A 50 7.23 -7.57 2.55
CA GLU A 50 7.63 -7.90 3.93
C GLU A 50 6.89 -9.18 4.36
N GLU A 51 7.57 -10.33 4.29
CA GLU A 51 7.09 -11.59 4.87
C GLU A 51 6.99 -11.46 6.41
N ASN A 52 5.92 -12.01 7.01
CA ASN A 52 5.54 -12.01 8.45
C ASN A 52 4.35 -11.11 8.86
N LYS A 53 3.47 -10.69 7.94
CA LYS A 53 2.26 -9.93 8.27
C LYS A 53 1.01 -10.48 7.59
N ALA A 54 -0.15 -10.03 8.06
CA ALA A 54 -1.41 -10.24 7.37
C ALA A 54 -1.49 -9.47 6.04
N CYS A 55 -0.51 -8.65 5.69
CA CYS A 55 -0.32 -8.08 4.37
C CYS A 55 1.15 -8.22 4.04
N ASN A 56 1.48 -8.92 2.96
CA ASN A 56 2.88 -9.12 2.60
C ASN A 56 3.50 -7.85 2.00
N TYR A 57 2.75 -6.75 1.93
CA TYR A 57 3.21 -5.48 1.40
C TYR A 57 3.18 -4.40 2.47
N ARG A 58 4.26 -3.64 2.54
CA ARG A 58 4.42 -2.52 3.49
C ARG A 58 4.66 -1.23 2.73
N VAL A 59 4.04 -0.14 3.20
CA VAL A 59 4.31 1.19 2.67
C VAL A 59 5.72 1.64 3.04
N LEU A 60 6.53 1.93 2.01
CA LEU A 60 7.79 2.62 2.17
C LEU A 60 7.47 4.09 2.47
N LYS A 61 7.59 4.48 3.73
CA LYS A 61 7.64 5.90 4.07
C LYS A 61 8.86 6.45 3.34
N LYS A 62 8.64 7.27 2.29
CA LYS A 62 9.67 8.18 1.78
C LYS A 62 10.31 8.81 3.02
N PRO A 63 11.66 8.77 3.15
CA PRO A 63 12.29 9.39 4.29
C PRO A 63 11.85 10.85 4.27
N ASN A 64 10.94 11.19 5.18
CA ASN A 64 10.73 12.58 5.52
C ASN A 64 12.12 13.00 5.98
N LYS A 65 12.82 13.75 5.13
CA LYS A 65 14.02 14.47 5.48
C LYS A 65 13.57 15.53 6.50
N LYS A 66 13.24 15.09 7.72
CA LYS A 66 13.35 15.92 8.92
C LYS A 66 14.85 16.05 9.16
N ASN A 67 15.50 16.80 8.29
CA ASN A 67 16.67 17.55 8.66
C ASN A 67 16.20 18.55 9.73
N GLY A 68 16.85 18.53 10.89
CA GLY A 68 16.93 19.73 11.73
C GLY A 68 16.53 19.53 13.18
N ARG A 69 17.54 19.10 13.96
CA ARG A 69 17.91 19.53 15.32
C ARG A 69 16.93 19.31 16.46
#